data_AF-A0A344UPG4-F1
#
_entry.id   AF-A0A344UPG4-F1
#
_cell.length_a   1.000
_cell.length_b   1.000
_cell.length_c   1.000
_cell.angle_alpha   90.00
_cell.angle_beta   90.00
_cell.angle_gamma   90.00
#
_symmetry.space_group_name_H-M   'P 1'
#
loop_
_entity.id
_entity.type
_entity.pdbx_description
1 polymer ?
#
loop_
_entity_poly.entity_id
_entity_poly.type
_entity_poly.pdbx_seq_one_letter_code
_entity_poly.pdbx_strand_id
1 'polypeptide(L)'
;MSKRKQYDPNKIQRLHRGASNLASVLIRHVVDPLPADKLLAITMAVHSALEEHRPGRWCSYAFRVLCHYGRAAEWLGAACHFPGLHADAVRARACCRRIVSADDGVPVITEADYQVLREVALHLLDLLERGNIGVGMLAKAEDASRQVYHTEVIKQYARIAPPTRRLLLDVLAGARLRDVAPQLGVSEAEVSEAVREVALMAHGLINDSLIPMPANMALMRKHADRYLGKLAEMEAELSPQRAAA
;
A
#
# COMPACT_ATOMS: atom_id res chain seq x y z
N MET A 1 -52.90 -17.19 43.92
CA MET A 1 -52.33 -17.42 42.57
C MET A 1 -51.90 -16.08 41.98
N SER A 2 -50.60 -15.82 41.91
CA SER A 2 -50.03 -14.55 41.43
C SER A 2 -50.24 -14.42 39.91
N LYS A 3 -50.91 -13.34 39.47
CA LYS A 3 -51.10 -13.03 38.05
C LYS A 3 -49.74 -12.80 37.38
N ARG A 4 -49.36 -13.66 36.42
CA ARG A 4 -48.15 -13.48 35.59
C ARG A 4 -48.23 -12.13 34.87
N LYS A 5 -47.19 -11.30 35.02
CA LYS A 5 -47.05 -10.02 34.31
C LYS A 5 -47.03 -10.29 32.81
N GLN A 6 -48.00 -9.74 32.10
CA GLN A 6 -48.11 -9.83 30.64
C GLN A 6 -46.96 -9.03 30.00
N TYR A 7 -46.28 -9.66 29.06
CA TYR A 7 -45.14 -9.08 28.36
C TYR A 7 -45.59 -7.88 27.51
N ASP A 8 -44.99 -6.72 27.77
CA ASP A 8 -45.18 -5.51 26.97
C ASP A 8 -43.99 -5.32 26.01
N PRO A 9 -44.17 -5.60 24.70
CA PRO A 9 -43.10 -5.47 23.71
C PRO A 9 -42.61 -4.03 23.53
N ASN A 10 -43.39 -3.03 23.92
CA ASN A 10 -43.02 -1.62 23.78
C ASN A 10 -42.05 -1.15 24.87
N LYS A 11 -41.95 -1.91 25.98
CA LYS A 11 -41.02 -1.61 27.07
C LYS A 11 -39.56 -1.90 26.68
N ILE A 12 -39.33 -2.86 25.77
CA ILE A 12 -38.01 -3.21 25.24
C ILE A 12 -37.57 -2.21 24.15
N GLN A 13 -38.49 -1.73 23.32
CA GLN A 13 -38.17 -0.70 22.32
C GLN A 13 -37.73 0.63 22.93
N ARG A 14 -38.24 1.00 24.11
CA ARG A 14 -37.79 2.21 24.84
C ARG A 14 -36.37 2.06 25.42
N LEU A 15 -35.95 0.85 25.80
CA LEU A 15 -34.58 0.57 26.25
C LEU A 15 -33.55 0.63 25.10
N HIS A 16 -33.93 0.21 23.88
CA HIS A 16 -33.04 0.26 22.73
C HIS A 16 -32.68 1.68 22.25
N ARG A 17 -33.56 2.67 22.45
CA ARG A 17 -33.24 4.07 22.08
C ARG A 17 -32.23 4.73 23.03
N GLY A 18 -32.15 4.31 24.29
CA GLY A 18 -31.13 4.76 25.25
C GLY A 18 -29.80 4.01 25.11
N ALA A 19 -29.85 2.72 24.77
CA ALA A 19 -28.66 1.88 24.60
C ALA A 19 -27.78 2.29 23.40
N SER A 20 -28.37 2.88 22.34
CA SER A 20 -27.63 3.38 21.17
C SER A 20 -26.64 4.50 21.50
N ASN A 21 -27.02 5.43 22.37
CA ASN A 21 -26.15 6.53 22.79
C ASN A 21 -25.09 6.07 23.80
N LEU A 22 -25.43 5.15 24.70
CA LEU A 22 -24.45 4.59 25.63
C LEU A 22 -23.44 3.69 24.90
N ALA A 23 -23.87 2.88 23.93
CA ALA A 23 -22.98 2.05 23.13
C ALA A 23 -22.08 2.89 22.22
N SER A 24 -22.56 3.96 21.60
CA SER A 24 -21.71 4.88 20.82
C SER A 24 -20.73 5.68 21.68
N VAL A 25 -21.12 6.07 22.90
CA VAL A 25 -20.22 6.69 23.89
C VAL A 25 -19.19 5.69 24.44
N LEU A 26 -19.59 4.44 24.70
CA LEU A 26 -18.69 3.39 25.15
C LEU A 26 -17.74 2.91 24.04
N ILE A 27 -18.19 2.84 22.79
CA ILE A 27 -17.33 2.57 21.62
C ILE A 27 -16.29 3.69 21.46
N ARG A 28 -16.68 4.96 21.63
CA ARG A 28 -15.74 6.10 21.66
C ARG A 28 -14.71 6.03 22.79
N HIS A 29 -14.97 5.29 23.87
CA HIS A 29 -14.04 5.08 24.98
C HIS A 29 -13.20 3.79 24.86
N VAL A 30 -13.45 2.93 23.87
CA VAL A 30 -12.74 1.65 23.66
C VAL A 30 -11.73 1.72 22.50
N VAL A 31 -11.82 2.75 21.65
CA VAL A 31 -10.87 2.98 20.56
C VAL A 31 -9.74 3.87 21.06
N ASP A 32 -8.53 3.33 21.21
CA ASP A 32 -7.32 4.13 21.45
C ASP A 32 -7.19 5.18 20.33
N PRO A 33 -7.43 6.46 20.61
CA PRO A 33 -7.48 7.48 19.56
C PRO A 33 -6.11 7.65 18.93
N LEU A 34 -6.10 7.95 17.64
CA LEU A 34 -4.86 8.27 16.94
C LEU A 34 -4.22 9.52 17.54
N PRO A 35 -2.91 9.49 17.83
CA PRO A 35 -2.16 10.70 18.17
C PRO A 35 -2.37 11.78 17.10
N ALA A 36 -2.58 13.03 17.53
CA ALA A 36 -2.94 14.13 16.64
C ALA A 36 -1.85 14.42 15.58
N ASP A 37 -0.59 14.23 15.95
CA ASP A 37 0.57 14.31 15.06
C ASP A 37 0.54 13.21 13.99
N LYS A 38 0.20 11.97 14.36
CA LYS A 38 0.05 10.87 13.41
C LYS A 38 -1.12 11.12 12.44
N LEU A 39 -2.28 11.55 12.96
CA LEU A 39 -3.43 11.91 12.13
C LEU A 39 -3.06 13.01 11.13
N LEU A 40 -2.45 14.10 11.62
CA LEU A 40 -2.00 15.21 10.78
C LEU A 40 -1.03 14.75 9.68
N ALA A 41 -0.04 13.92 10.03
CA ALA A 41 0.94 13.41 9.07
C ALA A 41 0.27 12.59 7.95
N ILE A 42 -0.69 11.72 8.30
CA ILE A 42 -1.45 10.93 7.32
C ILE A 42 -2.30 11.83 6.44
N THR A 43 -3.06 12.74 7.04
CA THR A 43 -3.92 13.70 6.33
C THR A 43 -3.10 14.53 5.36
N MET A 44 -1.95 15.07 5.79
CA MET A 44 -1.04 15.82 4.92
C MET A 44 -0.47 14.97 3.79
N ALA A 45 -0.03 13.74 4.07
CA ALA A 45 0.53 12.85 3.06
C ALA A 45 -0.52 12.47 2.00
N VAL A 46 -1.74 12.14 2.42
CA VAL A 46 -2.85 11.77 1.52
C VAL A 46 -3.28 12.98 0.67
N HIS A 47 -3.48 14.15 1.28
CA HIS A 47 -3.83 15.35 0.51
C HIS A 47 -2.73 15.76 -0.47
N SER A 48 -1.47 15.75 -0.03
CA SER A 48 -0.33 16.06 -0.92
C SER A 48 -0.27 15.06 -2.08
N ALA A 49 -0.50 13.78 -1.82
CA ALA A 49 -0.56 12.77 -2.86
C ALA A 49 -1.72 13.00 -3.85
N LEU A 50 -2.92 13.38 -3.38
CA LEU A 50 -4.04 13.72 -4.26
C LEU A 50 -3.77 14.97 -5.12
N GLU A 51 -3.05 15.95 -4.60
CA GLU A 51 -2.68 17.16 -5.34
C GLU A 51 -1.59 16.89 -6.39
N GLU A 52 -0.61 16.07 -6.04
CA GLU A 52 0.50 15.69 -6.92
C GLU A 52 0.09 14.68 -8.02
N HIS A 53 -0.99 13.92 -7.78
CA HIS A 53 -1.46 12.83 -8.65
C HIS A 53 -2.71 13.20 -9.49
N ARG A 54 -2.85 14.48 -9.84
CA ARG A 54 -3.95 14.96 -10.69
C ARG A 54 -3.87 14.38 -12.12
N PRO A 55 -5.00 14.31 -12.85
CA PRO A 55 -5.01 13.83 -14.23
C PRO A 55 -4.00 14.56 -15.12
N GLY A 56 -3.30 13.79 -15.95
CA GLY A 56 -2.22 14.30 -16.81
C GLY A 56 -0.87 14.51 -16.12
N ARG A 57 -0.74 14.29 -14.81
CA ARG A 57 0.52 14.37 -14.06
C ARG A 57 0.85 13.04 -13.39
N TRP A 58 1.94 12.40 -13.81
CA TRP A 58 2.42 11.18 -13.16
C TRP A 58 3.40 11.50 -12.03
N CYS A 59 3.10 11.01 -10.83
CA CYS A 59 4.01 11.01 -9.70
C CYS A 59 3.93 9.64 -9.01
N SER A 60 5.00 8.85 -9.16
CA SER A 60 5.11 7.49 -8.61
C SER A 60 5.05 7.46 -7.09
N TYR A 61 5.62 8.45 -6.41
CA TYR A 61 5.54 8.56 -4.94
C TYR A 61 4.09 8.78 -4.49
N ALA A 62 3.42 9.79 -5.06
CA ALA A 62 2.02 10.08 -4.75
C ALA A 62 1.10 8.86 -5.04
N PHE A 63 1.32 8.18 -6.17
CA PHE A 63 0.58 6.95 -6.48
C PHE A 63 0.78 5.86 -5.43
N ARG A 64 2.02 5.66 -4.96
CA ARG A 64 2.35 4.66 -3.93
C ARG A 64 1.65 4.99 -2.61
N VAL A 65 1.58 6.26 -2.22
CA VAL A 65 0.83 6.71 -1.02
C VAL A 65 -0.66 6.37 -1.17
N LEU A 66 -1.28 6.72 -2.30
CA LEU A 66 -2.70 6.42 -2.55
C LEU A 66 -2.97 4.91 -2.59
N CYS A 67 -2.08 4.13 -3.21
CA CYS A 67 -2.16 2.68 -3.23
C CYS A 67 -2.02 2.06 -1.82
N HIS A 68 -1.10 2.59 -1.00
CA HIS A 68 -0.90 2.12 0.36
C HIS A 68 -2.14 2.31 1.22
N TYR A 69 -2.68 3.53 1.23
CA TYR A 69 -3.88 3.85 2.00
C TYR A 69 -5.16 3.25 1.40
N GLY A 70 -5.22 3.04 0.09
CA GLY A 70 -6.32 2.28 -0.55
C GLY A 70 -6.37 0.82 -0.10
N ARG A 71 -5.21 0.13 -0.01
CA ARG A 71 -5.14 -1.23 0.54
C ARG A 71 -5.45 -1.27 2.04
N ALA A 72 -4.96 -0.28 2.79
CA ALA A 72 -5.28 -0.16 4.22
C ALA A 72 -6.80 0.05 4.42
N ALA A 73 -7.42 0.90 3.61
CA ALA A 73 -8.86 1.11 3.58
C ALA A 73 -9.63 -0.17 3.21
N GLU A 74 -9.14 -0.96 2.25
CA GLU A 74 -9.76 -2.25 1.90
C GLU A 74 -9.78 -3.20 3.11
N TRP A 75 -8.64 -3.31 3.80
CA TRP A 75 -8.51 -4.14 5.01
C TRP A 75 -9.42 -3.64 6.13
N LEU A 76 -9.42 -2.34 6.41
CA LEU A 76 -10.29 -1.72 7.43
C LEU A 76 -11.77 -1.95 7.09
N GLY A 77 -12.14 -1.76 5.83
CA GLY A 77 -13.50 -1.98 5.35
C GLY A 77 -13.98 -3.41 5.59
N ALA A 78 -13.13 -4.39 5.29
CA ALA A 78 -13.43 -5.81 5.47
C ALA A 78 -13.40 -6.24 6.96
N ALA A 79 -12.33 -5.90 7.68
CA ALA A 79 -12.06 -6.38 9.04
C ALA A 79 -12.85 -5.63 10.12
N CYS A 80 -13.19 -4.36 9.89
CA CYS A 80 -13.93 -3.52 10.84
C CYS A 80 -15.39 -3.28 10.42
N HIS A 81 -15.87 -3.98 9.37
CA HIS A 81 -17.24 -3.89 8.86
C HIS A 81 -17.67 -2.47 8.47
N PHE A 82 -16.83 -1.76 7.72
CA PHE A 82 -17.20 -0.50 7.06
C PHE A 82 -17.54 -0.78 5.59
N PRO A 83 -18.79 -1.16 5.25
CA PRO A 83 -19.14 -1.65 3.91
C PRO A 83 -18.95 -0.59 2.81
N GLY A 84 -19.22 0.69 3.11
CA GLY A 84 -18.96 1.78 2.17
C GLY A 84 -17.48 1.89 1.83
N LEU A 85 -16.62 1.94 2.86
CA LEU A 85 -15.16 2.02 2.69
C LEU A 85 -14.63 0.81 1.92
N HIS A 86 -15.13 -0.39 2.23
CA HIS A 86 -14.73 -1.60 1.52
C HIS A 86 -15.09 -1.54 0.03
N ALA A 87 -16.32 -1.12 -0.30
CA ALA A 87 -16.76 -1.00 -1.69
C ALA A 87 -15.92 0.02 -2.47
N ASP A 88 -15.65 1.17 -1.86
CA ASP A 88 -14.82 2.23 -2.45
C ASP A 88 -13.37 1.74 -2.66
N ALA A 89 -12.81 1.05 -1.68
CA ALA A 89 -11.45 0.51 -1.77
C ALA A 89 -11.32 -0.61 -2.82
N VAL A 90 -12.33 -1.46 -3.01
CA VAL A 90 -12.34 -2.46 -4.08
C VAL A 90 -12.38 -1.78 -5.46
N ARG A 91 -13.17 -0.71 -5.63
CA ARG A 91 -13.17 0.10 -6.87
C ARG A 91 -11.80 0.74 -7.09
N ALA A 92 -11.21 1.33 -6.05
CA ALA A 92 -9.89 1.95 -6.10
C ALA A 92 -8.80 0.94 -6.48
N ARG A 93 -8.84 -0.30 -5.97
CA ARG A 93 -7.90 -1.35 -6.37
C ARG A 93 -8.01 -1.67 -7.86
N ALA A 94 -9.22 -1.79 -8.40
CA ALA A 94 -9.43 -2.03 -9.83
C ALA A 94 -8.90 -0.86 -10.67
N CYS A 95 -9.11 0.37 -10.20
CA CYS A 95 -8.54 1.59 -10.79
C CYS A 95 -7.01 1.58 -10.79
N CYS A 96 -6.37 1.32 -9.64
CA CYS A 96 -4.92 1.22 -9.55
C CYS A 96 -4.34 0.18 -10.51
N ARG A 97 -5.01 -0.97 -10.65
CA ARG A 97 -4.60 -2.01 -11.60
C ARG A 97 -4.62 -1.50 -13.04
N ARG A 98 -5.68 -0.81 -13.47
CA ARG A 98 -5.77 -0.23 -14.81
C ARG A 98 -4.68 0.81 -15.06
N ILE A 99 -4.40 1.68 -14.09
CA ILE A 99 -3.37 2.72 -14.21
C ILE A 99 -1.99 2.09 -14.48
N VAL A 100 -1.66 0.99 -13.80
CA VAL A 100 -0.36 0.31 -13.96
C VAL A 100 -0.30 -0.69 -15.11
N SER A 101 -1.44 -1.17 -15.61
CA SER A 101 -1.53 -2.14 -16.71
C SER A 101 -1.77 -1.48 -18.07
N ALA A 102 -1.46 -0.19 -18.23
CA ALA A 102 -1.50 0.47 -19.54
C ALA A 102 -0.30 -0.02 -20.35
N ASP A 103 -0.54 -0.96 -21.27
CA ASP A 103 0.43 -1.91 -21.82
C ASP A 103 1.69 -1.34 -22.51
N ASP A 104 1.79 -0.04 -22.83
CA ASP A 104 2.93 0.48 -23.61
C ASP A 104 3.36 1.93 -23.26
N GLY A 105 3.05 2.45 -22.06
CA GLY A 105 3.33 3.86 -21.75
C GLY A 105 3.44 4.22 -20.27
N VAL A 106 3.89 5.46 -20.01
CA VAL A 106 3.86 6.07 -18.67
C VAL A 106 2.42 5.96 -18.15
N PRO A 107 2.20 5.45 -16.92
CA PRO A 107 0.86 5.30 -16.37
C PRO A 107 0.04 6.59 -16.49
N VAL A 108 -1.14 6.50 -17.09
CA VAL A 108 -2.05 7.62 -17.30
C VAL A 108 -3.22 7.49 -16.33
N ILE A 109 -3.50 8.56 -15.59
CA ILE A 109 -4.64 8.64 -14.69
C ILE A 109 -5.72 9.44 -15.40
N THR A 110 -6.87 8.81 -15.63
CA THR A 110 -8.04 9.52 -16.14
C THR A 110 -8.71 10.32 -15.03
N GLU A 111 -9.55 11.29 -15.38
CA GLU A 111 -10.37 12.01 -14.40
C GLU A 111 -11.25 11.04 -13.58
N ALA A 112 -11.83 10.03 -14.24
CA ALA A 112 -12.65 9.02 -13.57
C ALA A 112 -11.84 8.20 -12.55
N ASP A 113 -10.61 7.80 -12.91
CA ASP A 113 -9.71 7.10 -12.02
C ASP A 113 -9.33 7.97 -10.80
N TYR A 114 -9.01 9.24 -11.05
CA TYR A 114 -8.71 10.21 -10.00
C TYR A 114 -9.86 10.37 -9.00
N GLN A 115 -11.10 10.49 -9.48
CA GLN A 115 -12.26 10.61 -8.58
C GLN A 115 -12.45 9.38 -7.70
N VAL A 116 -12.27 8.16 -8.23
CA VAL A 116 -12.35 6.94 -7.43
C VAL A 116 -11.26 6.89 -6.34
N LEU A 117 -10.02 7.26 -6.69
CA LEU A 117 -8.92 7.33 -5.71
C LEU A 117 -9.17 8.41 -4.65
N ARG A 118 -9.74 9.54 -5.05
CA ARG A 118 -10.10 10.63 -4.15
C ARG A 118 -11.22 10.24 -3.20
N GLU A 119 -12.26 9.55 -3.67
CA GLU A 119 -13.38 9.08 -2.83
C GLU A 119 -12.89 8.18 -1.70
N VAL A 120 -12.11 7.13 -2.01
CA VAL A 120 -11.62 6.21 -0.96
C VAL A 120 -10.69 6.92 0.02
N ALA A 121 -9.85 7.83 -0.47
CA ALA A 121 -8.92 8.58 0.36
C ALA A 121 -9.67 9.48 1.35
N LEU A 122 -10.66 10.24 0.89
CA LEU A 122 -11.46 11.12 1.74
C LEU A 122 -12.34 10.33 2.72
N HIS A 123 -12.89 9.19 2.30
CA HIS A 123 -13.66 8.31 3.18
C HIS A 123 -12.77 7.76 4.32
N LEU A 124 -11.55 7.33 4.00
CA LEU A 124 -10.59 6.90 5.02
C LEU A 124 -10.28 8.04 6.00
N LEU A 125 -9.99 9.24 5.50
CA LEU A 125 -9.68 10.40 6.34
C LEU A 125 -10.86 10.77 7.27
N ASP A 126 -12.09 10.79 6.76
CA ASP A 126 -13.29 11.06 7.58
C ASP A 126 -13.44 10.05 8.74
N LEU A 127 -13.17 8.77 8.50
CA LEU A 127 -13.22 7.75 9.55
C LEU A 127 -12.10 7.91 10.59
N LEU A 128 -10.90 8.31 10.16
CA LEU A 128 -9.78 8.60 11.05
C LEU A 128 -10.07 9.83 11.92
N GLU A 129 -10.57 10.91 11.32
CA GLU A 129 -10.89 12.18 11.99
C GLU A 129 -12.06 12.04 12.98
N ARG A 130 -13.06 11.20 12.66
CA ARG A 130 -14.18 10.91 13.58
C ARG A 130 -13.81 9.99 14.75
N GLY A 131 -12.57 9.47 14.77
CA GLY A 131 -12.11 8.53 15.79
C GLY A 131 -12.74 7.14 15.68
N ASN A 132 -13.23 6.77 14.49
CA ASN A 132 -13.80 5.44 14.26
C ASN A 132 -12.71 4.36 14.07
N ILE A 133 -11.46 4.77 13.82
CA ILE A 133 -10.30 3.90 13.64
C ILE A 133 -9.25 4.25 14.70
N GLY A 134 -8.91 3.26 15.54
CA GLY A 134 -7.89 3.43 16.57
C GLY A 134 -6.48 3.08 16.10
N VAL A 135 -5.49 3.40 16.93
CA VAL A 135 -4.06 3.15 16.67
C VAL A 135 -3.80 1.70 16.25
N GLY A 136 -4.31 0.74 17.03
CA GLY A 136 -4.11 -0.68 16.77
C GLY A 136 -4.79 -1.18 15.48
N MET A 137 -5.93 -0.60 15.10
CA MET A 137 -6.62 -0.95 13.85
C MET A 137 -5.85 -0.41 12.65
N LEU A 138 -5.42 0.86 12.71
CA LEU A 138 -4.63 1.46 11.64
C LEU A 138 -3.29 0.73 11.48
N ALA A 139 -2.58 0.42 12.56
CA ALA A 139 -1.30 -0.29 12.48
C ALA A 139 -1.44 -1.65 11.76
N LYS A 140 -2.48 -2.44 12.11
CA LYS A 140 -2.78 -3.71 11.43
C LYS A 140 -3.11 -3.51 9.95
N ALA A 141 -3.85 -2.45 9.61
CA ALA A 141 -4.18 -2.13 8.23
C ALA A 141 -2.96 -1.71 7.41
N GLU A 142 -2.07 -0.90 8.00
CA GLU A 142 -0.80 -0.48 7.41
C GLU A 142 0.11 -1.70 7.20
N ASP A 143 0.19 -2.62 8.16
CA ASP A 143 0.92 -3.88 8.05
C ASP A 143 0.34 -4.79 6.96
N ALA A 144 -0.99 -4.96 6.93
CA ALA A 144 -1.65 -5.75 5.89
C ALA A 144 -1.41 -5.15 4.50
N SER A 145 -1.46 -3.82 4.37
CA SER A 145 -1.14 -3.11 3.12
C SER A 145 0.30 -3.32 2.68
N ARG A 146 1.26 -3.30 3.62
CA ARG A 146 2.67 -3.63 3.36
C ARG A 146 2.84 -5.09 2.92
N GLN A 147 2.19 -6.03 3.60
CA GLN A 147 2.28 -7.45 3.28
C GLN A 147 1.73 -7.75 1.88
N VAL A 148 0.58 -7.16 1.51
CA VAL A 148 0.03 -7.31 0.16
C VAL A 148 1.00 -6.75 -0.88
N TYR A 149 1.57 -5.56 -0.63
CA TYR A 149 2.56 -4.97 -1.54
C TYR A 149 3.81 -5.85 -1.66
N HIS A 150 4.33 -6.35 -0.55
CA HIS A 150 5.47 -7.27 -0.48
C HIS A 150 5.23 -8.53 -1.32
N THR A 151 4.09 -9.19 -1.12
CA THR A 151 3.72 -10.38 -1.91
C THR A 151 3.64 -10.08 -3.41
N GLU A 152 3.06 -8.95 -3.81
CA GLU A 152 2.97 -8.58 -5.23
C GLU A 152 4.33 -8.23 -5.84
N VAL A 153 5.18 -7.52 -5.10
CA VAL A 153 6.55 -7.21 -5.53
C VAL A 153 7.38 -8.49 -5.67
N ILE A 154 7.30 -9.42 -4.72
CA ILE A 154 7.99 -10.72 -4.82
C ILE A 154 7.52 -11.50 -6.04
N LYS A 155 6.20 -11.54 -6.33
CA LYS A 155 5.68 -12.18 -7.54
C LYS A 155 6.21 -11.53 -8.81
N GLN A 156 6.30 -10.19 -8.85
CA GLN A 156 6.88 -9.48 -9.99
C GLN A 156 8.36 -9.81 -10.16
N TYR A 157 9.13 -9.77 -9.07
CA TYR A 157 10.55 -10.12 -9.06
C TYR A 157 10.79 -11.57 -9.51
N ALA A 158 9.94 -12.51 -9.09
CA ALA A 158 10.00 -13.92 -9.48
C ALA A 158 9.84 -14.17 -10.99
N ARG A 159 9.19 -13.25 -11.73
CA ARG A 159 9.02 -13.38 -13.19
C ARG A 159 10.33 -13.21 -13.95
N ILE A 160 11.31 -12.52 -13.36
CA ILE A 160 12.64 -12.36 -13.95
C ILE A 160 13.40 -13.67 -13.74
N ALA A 161 13.96 -14.25 -14.79
CA ALA A 161 14.70 -15.51 -14.71
C ALA A 161 15.87 -15.41 -13.71
N PRO A 162 16.15 -16.43 -12.87
CA PRO A 162 17.20 -16.35 -11.85
C PRO A 162 18.59 -15.93 -12.37
N PRO A 163 19.08 -16.42 -13.53
CA PRO A 163 20.35 -15.96 -14.09
C PRO A 163 20.33 -14.45 -14.42
N THR A 164 19.20 -13.96 -14.95
CA THR A 164 19.00 -12.54 -15.24
C THR A 164 19.00 -11.71 -13.97
N ARG A 165 18.28 -12.14 -12.92
CA ARG A 165 18.28 -11.43 -11.63
C ARG A 165 19.70 -11.27 -11.09
N ARG A 166 20.49 -12.35 -11.08
CA ARG A 166 21.88 -12.32 -10.61
C ARG A 166 22.73 -11.29 -11.37
N LEU A 167 22.64 -11.27 -12.70
CA LEU A 167 23.37 -10.30 -13.52
C LEU A 167 22.94 -8.85 -13.28
N LEU A 168 21.64 -8.61 -13.04
CA LEU A 168 21.14 -7.28 -12.68
C LEU A 168 21.64 -6.84 -11.28
N LEU A 169 21.70 -7.78 -10.33
CA LEU A 169 22.28 -7.52 -9.00
C LEU A 169 23.78 -7.20 -9.08
N ASP A 170 24.53 -7.92 -9.93
CA ASP A 170 25.95 -7.64 -10.15
C ASP A 170 26.16 -6.22 -10.71
N VAL A 171 25.31 -5.76 -11.64
CA VAL A 171 25.35 -4.38 -12.15
C VAL A 171 25.07 -3.35 -11.06
N LEU A 172 24.08 -3.62 -10.20
CA LEU A 172 23.75 -2.76 -9.06
C LEU A 172 24.90 -2.71 -8.04
N ALA A 173 25.61 -3.82 -7.86
CA ALA A 173 26.80 -3.94 -7.02
C ALA A 173 28.08 -3.35 -7.66
N GLY A 174 28.04 -2.94 -8.93
CA GLY A 174 29.13 -2.19 -9.59
C GLY A 174 29.65 -2.79 -10.90
N ALA A 175 29.15 -3.93 -11.37
CA ALA A 175 29.51 -4.45 -12.68
C ALA A 175 29.13 -3.46 -13.81
N ARG A 176 29.86 -3.50 -14.92
CA ARG A 176 29.63 -2.58 -16.04
C ARG A 176 28.54 -3.12 -16.96
N LEU A 177 27.67 -2.24 -17.43
CA LEU A 177 26.57 -2.59 -18.34
C LEU A 177 27.07 -3.33 -19.58
N ARG A 178 28.13 -2.82 -20.21
CA ARG A 178 28.80 -3.43 -21.38
C ARG A 178 29.28 -4.89 -21.18
N ASP A 179 29.55 -5.28 -19.94
CA ASP A 179 30.02 -6.65 -19.62
C ASP A 179 28.84 -7.61 -19.44
N VAL A 180 27.66 -7.09 -19.07
CA VAL A 180 26.43 -7.85 -18.79
C VAL A 180 25.48 -7.90 -19.99
N ALA A 181 25.38 -6.82 -20.76
CA ALA A 181 24.51 -6.70 -21.94
C ALA A 181 24.68 -7.86 -22.94
N PRO A 182 25.92 -8.27 -23.33
CA PRO A 182 26.11 -9.41 -24.21
C PRO A 182 25.63 -10.75 -23.63
N GLN A 183 25.70 -10.92 -22.31
CA GLN A 183 25.25 -12.15 -21.63
C GLN A 183 23.73 -12.28 -21.61
N LEU A 184 23.03 -11.15 -21.62
CA LEU A 184 21.57 -11.08 -21.68
C LEU A 184 21.03 -10.97 -23.11
N GLY A 185 21.90 -10.73 -24.09
CA GLY A 185 21.51 -10.55 -25.50
C GLY A 185 20.69 -9.28 -25.75
N VAL A 186 20.87 -8.24 -24.94
CA VAL A 186 20.15 -6.96 -25.01
C VAL A 186 21.11 -5.78 -25.01
N SER A 187 20.63 -4.56 -25.26
CA SER A 187 21.43 -3.34 -25.22
C SER A 187 21.77 -2.89 -23.78
N GLU A 188 22.81 -2.05 -23.62
CA GLU A 188 23.14 -1.46 -22.31
C GLU A 188 22.00 -0.62 -21.71
N ALA A 189 21.20 0.01 -22.56
CA ALA A 189 20.03 0.80 -22.15
C ALA A 189 18.95 -0.10 -21.54
N GLU A 190 18.66 -1.24 -22.17
CA GLU A 190 17.71 -2.23 -21.66
C GLU A 190 18.18 -2.83 -20.32
N VAL A 191 19.48 -3.13 -20.18
CA VAL A 191 20.03 -3.58 -18.89
C VAL A 191 19.88 -2.49 -17.82
N SER A 192 20.19 -1.24 -18.15
CA SER A 192 20.04 -0.11 -17.22
C SER A 192 18.59 0.06 -16.74
N GLU A 193 17.62 -0.04 -17.65
CA GLU A 193 16.21 0.02 -17.30
C GLU A 193 15.78 -1.17 -16.44
N ALA A 194 16.20 -2.40 -16.78
CA ALA A 194 15.92 -3.58 -15.96
C ALA A 194 16.51 -3.46 -14.54
N VAL A 195 17.72 -2.92 -14.39
CA VAL A 195 18.30 -2.63 -13.07
C VAL A 195 17.49 -1.58 -12.32
N ARG A 196 17.01 -0.55 -13.02
CA ARG A 196 16.15 0.49 -12.45
C ARG A 196 14.82 -0.07 -11.93
N GLU A 197 14.19 -0.97 -12.67
CA GLU A 197 12.96 -1.65 -12.25
C GLU A 197 13.19 -2.49 -11.00
N VAL A 198 14.24 -3.29 -10.96
CA VAL A 198 14.62 -4.10 -9.79
C VAL A 198 14.93 -3.21 -8.57
N ALA A 199 15.62 -2.09 -8.76
CA ALA A 199 15.86 -1.12 -7.69
C ALA A 199 14.56 -0.44 -7.22
N LEU A 200 13.61 -0.16 -8.12
CA LEU A 200 12.31 0.40 -7.78
C LEU A 200 11.44 -0.56 -6.95
N MET A 201 11.51 -1.85 -7.26
CA MET A 201 10.87 -2.93 -6.48
C MET A 201 11.43 -2.93 -5.06
N ALA A 202 12.76 -2.99 -4.92
CA ALA A 202 13.44 -2.97 -3.63
C ALA A 202 13.14 -1.69 -2.85
N HIS A 203 13.20 -0.52 -3.51
CA HIS A 203 12.87 0.77 -2.91
C HIS A 203 11.46 0.78 -2.30
N GLY A 204 10.49 0.15 -2.97
CA GLY A 204 9.12 0.10 -2.44
C GLY A 204 9.01 -0.65 -1.10
N LEU A 205 9.96 -1.53 -0.80
CA LEU A 205 10.00 -2.34 0.41
C LEU A 205 10.91 -1.77 1.50
N ILE A 206 11.67 -0.70 1.20
CA ILE A 206 12.51 -0.06 2.19
C ILE A 206 11.67 0.84 3.08
N ASN A 207 11.77 0.63 4.39
CA ASN A 207 11.11 1.44 5.41
C ASN A 207 11.96 2.67 5.81
N ASP A 208 12.48 3.39 4.81
CA ASP A 208 13.32 4.59 4.99
C ASP A 208 12.99 5.60 3.89
N SER A 209 12.32 6.69 4.28
CA SER A 209 11.89 7.76 3.38
C SER A 209 13.02 8.71 2.97
N LEU A 210 14.21 8.60 3.56
CA LEU A 210 15.38 9.40 3.21
C LEU A 210 16.08 8.88 1.96
N ILE A 211 15.74 7.68 1.51
CA ILE A 211 16.27 7.12 0.26
C ILE A 211 15.48 7.74 -0.91
N PRO A 212 16.15 8.49 -1.79
CA PRO A 212 15.48 9.07 -2.95
C PRO A 212 15.10 7.98 -3.94
N MET A 213 14.07 8.23 -4.73
CA MET A 213 13.64 7.32 -5.78
C MET A 213 14.80 7.05 -6.76
N PRO A 214 15.02 5.78 -7.17
CA PRO A 214 16.09 5.41 -8.11
C PRO A 214 15.79 5.94 -9.51
N ALA A 215 16.19 7.18 -9.77
CA ALA A 215 15.94 7.86 -11.05
C ALA A 215 17.05 7.61 -12.10
N ASN A 216 18.26 7.26 -11.67
CA ASN A 216 19.39 6.98 -12.55
C ASN A 216 20.43 6.06 -11.88
N MET A 217 21.35 5.52 -12.67
CA MET A 217 22.41 4.60 -12.21
C MET A 217 23.30 5.18 -11.11
N ALA A 218 23.58 6.49 -11.12
CA ALA A 218 24.43 7.11 -10.10
C ALA A 218 23.74 7.11 -8.73
N LEU A 219 22.47 7.51 -8.67
CA LEU A 219 21.66 7.46 -7.44
C LEU A 219 21.43 6.02 -6.97
N MET A 220 21.18 5.09 -7.89
CA MET A 220 21.04 3.68 -7.57
C MET A 220 22.28 3.12 -6.90
N ARG A 221 23.46 3.38 -7.46
CA ARG A 221 24.74 2.93 -6.92
C ARG A 221 25.07 3.58 -5.58
N LYS A 222 24.77 4.86 -5.40
CA LYS A 222 24.96 5.57 -4.13
C LYS A 222 24.20 4.90 -2.97
N HIS A 223 23.05 4.30 -3.26
CA HIS A 223 22.19 3.64 -2.26
C HIS A 223 22.13 2.11 -2.46
N ALA A 224 23.09 1.54 -3.20
CA ALA A 224 23.07 0.13 -3.61
C ALA A 224 22.92 -0.83 -2.42
N ASP A 225 23.65 -0.60 -1.33
CA ASP A 225 23.61 -1.47 -0.14
C ASP A 225 22.19 -1.65 0.43
N ARG A 226 21.37 -0.60 0.37
CA ARG A 226 19.98 -0.63 0.86
C ARG A 226 19.09 -1.45 -0.07
N TYR A 227 19.24 -1.28 -1.37
CA TYR A 227 18.50 -2.05 -2.37
C TYR A 227 18.93 -3.52 -2.36
N LEU A 228 20.24 -3.78 -2.36
CA LEU A 228 20.82 -5.12 -2.35
C LEU A 228 20.40 -5.91 -1.10
N GLY A 229 20.32 -5.27 0.07
CA GLY A 229 19.78 -5.90 1.28
C GLY A 229 18.35 -6.42 1.08
N LYS A 230 17.44 -5.59 0.55
CA LYS A 230 16.06 -6.03 0.27
C LYS A 230 15.96 -7.03 -0.88
N LEU A 231 16.82 -6.92 -1.88
CA LEU A 231 16.86 -7.88 -2.98
C LEU A 231 17.34 -9.26 -2.50
N ALA A 232 18.30 -9.31 -1.58
CA ALA A 232 18.75 -10.55 -0.95
C ALA A 232 17.66 -11.21 -0.11
N GLU A 233 16.87 -10.43 0.64
CA GLU A 233 15.69 -10.94 1.35
C GLU A 233 14.69 -11.57 0.37
N MET A 234 14.36 -10.88 -0.74
CA MET A 234 13.46 -11.43 -1.76
C MET A 234 14.01 -12.69 -2.44
N GLU A 235 15.31 -12.74 -2.76
CA GLU A 235 15.94 -13.95 -3.33
C GLU A 235 15.91 -15.14 -2.35
N ALA A 236 16.07 -14.88 -1.05
CA ALA A 236 15.98 -15.91 -0.02
C ALA A 236 14.55 -16.47 0.08
N GLU A 237 13.52 -15.62 -0.02
CA GLU A 237 12.12 -16.03 -0.04
C GLU A 237 11.72 -16.81 -1.31
N LEU A 238 12.32 -16.46 -2.45
CA LEU A 238 12.07 -17.13 -3.73
C LEU A 238 12.80 -18.45 -3.90
N SER A 239 13.75 -18.79 -3.02
CA SER A 239 14.56 -20.00 -3.08
C SER A 239 14.06 -21.01 -2.03
N PRO A 240 13.12 -21.92 -2.33
CA PRO A 240 12.49 -22.78 -1.31
C PRO A 240 13.39 -23.93 -0.82
N GLN A 241 14.72 -23.87 -0.98
CA GLN A 241 15.64 -25.01 -0.77
C GLN A 241 17.00 -24.64 -0.15
N ARG A 242 17.03 -23.75 0.85
CA ARG A 242 18.21 -23.59 1.72
C ARG A 242 17.95 -23.68 3.23
N ALA A 243 16.70 -23.87 3.64
CA ALA A 243 16.34 -24.06 5.06
C ALA A 243 16.22 -25.55 5.47
N ALA A 244 16.48 -26.49 4.55
CA ALA A 244 16.38 -27.93 4.79
C ALA A 244 17.54 -28.74 4.17
N ALA A 245 18.73 -28.12 4.06
CA ALA A 245 19.98 -28.79 3.70
C ALA A 245 21.05 -28.48 4.75
#